data_AF-A0A1A7ZRK5-F1
#
_entry.id   AF-A0A1A7ZRK5-F1
#
_cell.length_a   1.000
_cell.length_b   1.000
_cell.length_c   1.000
_cell.angle_alpha   90.00
_cell.angle_beta   90.00
_cell.angle_gamma   90.00
#
_symmetry.space_group_name_H-M   'P 1'
#
loop_
_entity.id
_entity.type
_entity.pdbx_description
1 polymer ?
#
loop_
_entity_poly.entity_id
_entity_poly.type
_entity_poly.pdbx_seq_one_letter_code
_entity_poly.pdbx_strand_id
1 'polypeptide(L)'
;SVAAPPGSPLGGGLTAEAASDLGLNPGTAVGASLIDAHAGGLGVIGANVSGFNLPCEHQPITSRMAMICGTSTCHLAVSGRALFVPGVWGPYLSAMVPGLWLNEGGQSATGSLIDHVVQGHAAYPQLQQQAQLRGENIYTHLNTHLDSMARSGSAADLLGSSLHVWPDFHGNRSPLADPSLKGMVVGLSLRHTLDDLALLYLATIQALALGTLHILEAMRETGHDISTVFMCGGLSKNRLFVQVQANATGMPVVLPDQMEAVLVGAAVLGACASRGYGTIQ
;
A
#
# COMPACT_ATOMS: atom_id res chain seq x y z
N SER A 1 9.30 3.01 -31.21
CA SER A 1 8.03 2.54 -30.61
C SER A 1 7.18 3.76 -30.33
N VAL A 2 5.86 3.67 -30.53
CA VAL A 2 4.93 4.72 -30.10
C VAL A 2 4.52 4.37 -28.67
N ALA A 3 4.75 5.26 -27.71
CA ALA A 3 4.22 5.10 -26.37
C ALA A 3 2.68 5.24 -26.42
N ALA A 4 1.96 4.25 -25.89
CA ALA A 4 0.51 4.24 -25.85
C ALA A 4 0.03 4.40 -24.39
N PRO A 5 -1.04 5.19 -24.13
CA PRO A 5 -1.65 5.25 -22.81
C PRO A 5 -2.13 3.86 -22.35
N PRO A 6 -2.09 3.56 -21.04
CA PRO A 6 -2.63 2.34 -20.47
C PRO A 6 -4.04 2.02 -20.99
N GLY A 7 -4.31 0.75 -21.30
CA GLY A 7 -5.61 0.30 -21.80
C GLY A 7 -5.94 0.68 -23.24
N SER A 8 -5.04 1.38 -23.95
CA SER A 8 -5.18 1.61 -25.39
C SER A 8 -5.23 0.27 -26.13
N PRO A 9 -6.16 0.06 -27.08
CA PRO A 9 -6.20 -1.17 -27.87
C PRO A 9 -4.90 -1.37 -28.65
N LEU A 10 -4.31 -2.56 -28.51
CA LEU A 10 -3.08 -2.93 -29.21
C LEU A 10 -3.40 -3.78 -30.45
N GLY A 11 -3.07 -3.25 -31.62
CA GLY A 11 -3.20 -3.96 -32.90
C GLY A 11 -4.62 -4.50 -33.12
N GLY A 12 -4.70 -5.75 -33.57
CA GLY A 12 -5.97 -6.48 -33.75
C GLY A 12 -6.39 -7.31 -32.53
N GLY A 13 -5.74 -7.18 -31.37
CA GLY A 13 -5.94 -8.07 -30.21
C GLY A 13 -5.01 -9.29 -30.20
N LEU A 14 -5.41 -10.36 -29.50
CA LEU A 14 -4.64 -11.61 -29.40
C LEU A 14 -4.35 -12.19 -30.78
N THR A 15 -3.09 -12.58 -31.01
CA THR A 15 -2.71 -13.38 -32.17
C THR A 15 -3.34 -14.76 -32.11
N ALA A 16 -3.44 -15.46 -33.25
CA ALA A 16 -3.98 -16.82 -33.28
C ALA A 16 -3.19 -17.79 -32.37
N GLU A 17 -1.87 -17.64 -32.33
CA GLU A 17 -0.97 -18.39 -31.45
C GLU A 17 -1.27 -18.13 -29.96
N ALA A 18 -1.24 -16.86 -29.54
CA ALA A 18 -1.50 -16.50 -28.14
C ALA A 18 -2.93 -16.87 -27.68
N ALA A 19 -3.91 -16.74 -28.58
CA ALA A 19 -5.28 -17.17 -28.31
C ALA A 19 -5.37 -18.69 -28.09
N SER A 20 -4.67 -19.49 -28.89
CA SER A 20 -4.59 -20.95 -28.71
C SER A 20 -3.95 -21.33 -27.37
N ASP A 21 -2.82 -20.70 -27.02
CA ASP A 21 -2.10 -20.99 -25.77
C ASP A 21 -2.92 -20.67 -24.51
N LEU A 22 -3.74 -19.61 -24.58
CA LEU A 22 -4.57 -19.15 -23.46
C LEU A 22 -5.99 -19.77 -23.46
N GLY A 23 -6.36 -20.51 -24.50
CA GLY A 23 -7.72 -21.05 -24.66
C GLY A 23 -8.78 -19.96 -24.90
N LEU A 24 -8.41 -18.88 -25.61
CA LEU A 24 -9.26 -17.73 -25.94
C LEU A 24 -9.48 -17.61 -27.46
N ASN A 25 -10.30 -16.64 -27.88
CA ASN A 25 -10.55 -16.36 -29.29
C ASN A 25 -9.47 -15.43 -29.88
N PRO A 26 -8.96 -15.70 -31.10
CA PRO A 26 -8.15 -14.74 -31.84
C PRO A 26 -8.88 -13.40 -31.98
N GLY A 27 -8.14 -12.30 -31.86
CA GLY A 27 -8.70 -10.95 -31.91
C GLY A 27 -9.37 -10.47 -30.62
N THR A 28 -9.35 -11.26 -29.52
CA THR A 28 -9.73 -10.76 -28.19
C THR A 28 -8.91 -9.52 -27.86
N ALA A 29 -9.56 -8.44 -27.44
CA ALA A 29 -8.90 -7.14 -27.23
C ALA A 29 -7.78 -7.22 -26.19
N VAL A 30 -6.67 -6.54 -26.48
CA VAL A 30 -5.50 -6.44 -25.59
C VAL A 30 -5.22 -4.96 -25.36
N GLY A 31 -5.19 -4.55 -24.09
CA GLY A 31 -4.85 -3.18 -23.70
C GLY A 31 -3.34 -2.99 -23.52
N ALA A 32 -2.85 -1.78 -23.77
CA ALA A 32 -1.50 -1.37 -23.39
C ALA A 32 -1.28 -1.61 -21.88
N SER A 33 -0.13 -2.17 -21.54
CA SER A 33 0.18 -2.69 -20.21
C SER A 33 0.42 -1.61 -19.14
N LEU A 34 0.39 -2.03 -17.88
CA LEU A 34 0.85 -1.28 -16.71
C LEU A 34 1.87 -2.10 -15.91
N ILE A 35 2.69 -1.40 -15.13
CA ILE A 35 3.49 -2.01 -14.06
C ILE A 35 2.53 -2.47 -12.94
N ASP A 36 2.90 -3.53 -12.23
CA ASP A 36 2.08 -4.17 -11.18
C ASP A 36 1.51 -3.20 -10.14
N ALA A 37 2.33 -2.32 -9.55
CA ALA A 37 1.88 -1.34 -8.57
C ALA A 37 0.87 -0.35 -9.18
N HIS A 38 1.07 0.03 -10.44
CA HIS A 38 0.18 0.96 -11.14
C HIS A 38 -1.14 0.28 -11.50
N ALA A 39 -1.13 -0.99 -11.90
CA ALA A 39 -2.33 -1.79 -12.08
C ALA A 39 -3.07 -1.98 -10.75
N GLY A 40 -2.36 -2.27 -9.65
CA GLY A 40 -2.92 -2.35 -8.31
C GLY A 40 -3.56 -1.02 -7.86
N GLY A 41 -2.88 0.10 -8.13
CA GLY A 41 -3.42 1.44 -7.88
C GLY A 41 -4.68 1.70 -8.68
N LEU A 42 -4.67 1.39 -9.97
CA LEU A 42 -5.84 1.53 -10.83
C LEU A 42 -7.02 0.67 -10.35
N GLY A 43 -6.74 -0.55 -9.91
CA GLY A 43 -7.74 -1.48 -9.39
C GLY A 43 -8.45 -1.04 -8.11
N VAL A 44 -7.89 -0.07 -7.36
CA VAL A 44 -8.47 0.40 -6.08
C VAL A 44 -8.88 1.86 -6.07
N ILE A 45 -8.13 2.73 -6.74
CA ILE A 45 -8.31 4.19 -6.59
C ILE A 45 -9.65 4.66 -7.16
N GLY A 46 -10.20 3.93 -8.12
CA GLY A 46 -11.52 4.14 -8.72
C GLY A 46 -12.68 3.48 -7.98
N ALA A 47 -12.45 2.82 -6.83
CA ALA A 47 -13.51 2.11 -6.12
C ALA A 47 -14.67 3.06 -5.76
N ASN A 48 -15.90 2.55 -5.92
CA ASN A 48 -17.11 3.30 -5.59
C ASN A 48 -17.27 3.38 -4.07
N VAL A 49 -17.40 4.61 -3.57
CA VAL A 49 -17.55 4.92 -2.15
C VAL A 49 -18.88 5.62 -1.83
N SER A 50 -19.83 5.61 -2.77
CA SER A 50 -21.15 6.19 -2.56
C SER A 50 -21.87 5.55 -1.37
N GLY A 51 -22.43 6.39 -0.49
CA GLY A 51 -23.17 5.97 0.70
C GLY A 51 -22.31 5.66 1.93
N PHE A 52 -20.97 5.79 1.84
CA PHE A 52 -20.08 5.60 2.98
C PHE A 52 -19.78 6.91 3.73
N ASN A 53 -20.27 8.06 3.25
CA ASN A 53 -20.03 9.39 3.84
C ASN A 53 -18.53 9.70 4.00
N LEU A 54 -17.72 9.28 3.02
CA LEU A 54 -16.27 9.52 3.04
C LEU A 54 -15.92 10.91 2.50
N PRO A 55 -14.84 11.55 2.98
CA PRO A 55 -14.41 12.87 2.49
C PRO A 55 -14.21 12.94 0.97
N CYS A 56 -13.84 11.81 0.34
CA CYS A 56 -13.61 11.73 -1.11
C CYS A 56 -14.85 11.35 -1.94
N GLU A 57 -16.03 11.16 -1.35
CA GLU A 57 -17.21 10.61 -2.05
C GLU A 57 -17.69 11.48 -3.23
N HIS A 58 -17.61 12.80 -3.08
CA HIS A 58 -17.99 13.77 -4.12
C HIS A 58 -16.77 14.52 -4.68
N GLN A 59 -15.57 13.99 -4.45
CA GLN A 59 -14.33 14.59 -4.89
C GLN A 59 -13.74 13.81 -6.07
N PRO A 60 -12.95 14.47 -6.93
CA PRO A 60 -12.27 13.78 -8.02
C PRO A 60 -11.31 12.70 -7.50
N ILE A 61 -10.96 11.74 -8.35
CA ILE A 61 -10.00 10.67 -8.03
C ILE A 61 -8.62 11.20 -7.56
N THR A 62 -8.31 12.47 -7.87
CA THR A 62 -7.12 13.18 -7.41
C THR A 62 -7.13 13.49 -5.91
N SER A 63 -8.27 13.35 -5.22
CA SER A 63 -8.35 13.47 -3.76
C SER A 63 -8.03 12.16 -3.03
N ARG A 64 -7.62 11.12 -3.76
CA ARG A 64 -7.40 9.76 -3.28
C ARG A 64 -5.93 9.40 -3.45
N MET A 65 -5.40 8.61 -2.53
CA MET A 65 -4.09 7.97 -2.66
C MET A 65 -4.25 6.46 -2.61
N ALA A 66 -3.69 5.75 -3.58
CA ALA A 66 -3.61 4.29 -3.51
C ALA A 66 -2.32 3.84 -2.81
N MET A 67 -2.43 2.90 -1.89
CA MET A 67 -1.33 2.25 -1.19
C MET A 67 -1.31 0.76 -1.55
N ILE A 68 -0.25 0.33 -2.24
CA ILE A 68 -0.05 -1.06 -2.65
C ILE A 68 0.93 -1.66 -1.65
N CYS A 69 0.41 -2.38 -0.65
CA CYS A 69 1.18 -2.79 0.52
C CYS A 69 1.60 -4.27 0.46
N GLY A 70 2.90 -4.51 0.34
CA GLY A 70 3.51 -5.84 0.32
C GLY A 70 4.85 -5.86 1.04
N THR A 71 5.85 -6.53 0.46
CA THR A 71 7.24 -6.53 0.96
C THR A 71 7.78 -5.09 1.05
N SER A 72 7.51 -4.30 0.02
CA SER A 72 7.60 -2.84 -0.02
C SER A 72 6.19 -2.24 -0.18
N THR A 73 6.07 -0.91 -0.07
CA THR A 73 4.81 -0.20 -0.26
C THR A 73 4.99 0.94 -1.24
N CYS A 74 4.10 1.04 -2.21
CA CYS A 74 4.01 2.18 -3.14
C CYS A 74 2.83 3.08 -2.76
N HIS A 75 3.04 4.39 -2.85
CA HIS A 75 2.07 5.45 -2.55
C HIS A 75 1.79 6.22 -3.83
N LEU A 76 0.64 5.96 -4.45
CA LEU A 76 0.28 6.48 -5.76
C LEU A 76 -0.78 7.57 -5.64
N ALA A 77 -0.43 8.78 -6.06
CA ALA A 77 -1.34 9.92 -6.12
C ALA A 77 -1.38 10.50 -7.53
N VAL A 78 -2.55 10.90 -7.99
CA VAL A 78 -2.74 11.47 -9.34
C VAL A 78 -3.23 12.91 -9.26
N SER A 79 -2.87 13.72 -10.25
CA SER A 79 -3.24 15.13 -10.32
C SER A 79 -3.51 15.59 -11.76
N GLY A 80 -4.31 16.65 -11.91
CA GLY A 80 -4.61 17.24 -13.23
C GLY A 80 -3.49 18.10 -13.81
N ARG A 81 -2.43 18.38 -13.04
CA ARG A 81 -1.27 19.20 -13.43
C ARG A 81 0.02 18.53 -12.96
N ALA A 82 1.14 18.83 -13.59
CA ALA A 82 2.44 18.31 -13.15
C ALA A 82 2.80 18.88 -11.75
N LEU A 83 2.96 17.99 -10.76
CA LEU A 83 3.42 18.32 -9.41
C LEU A 83 4.80 17.68 -9.15
N PHE A 84 5.81 18.51 -8.90
CA PHE A 84 7.18 18.06 -8.63
C PHE A 84 7.40 17.98 -7.13
N VAL A 85 7.44 16.76 -6.60
CA VAL A 85 7.54 16.49 -5.16
C VAL A 85 8.95 16.02 -4.82
N PRO A 86 9.73 16.77 -4.02
CA PRO A 86 11.07 16.35 -3.63
C PRO A 86 11.09 14.93 -3.05
N GLY A 87 11.98 14.09 -3.58
CA GLY A 87 12.16 12.69 -3.16
C GLY A 87 10.97 11.74 -3.39
N VAL A 88 10.02 12.15 -4.22
CA VAL A 88 8.92 11.31 -4.72
C VAL A 88 9.03 11.25 -6.24
N TRP A 89 8.86 10.07 -6.82
CA TRP A 89 8.99 9.90 -8.27
C TRP A 89 7.84 10.56 -9.04
N GLY A 90 8.10 10.91 -10.30
CA GLY A 90 7.17 11.66 -11.14
C GLY A 90 7.46 13.18 -11.17
N PRO A 91 6.55 13.99 -11.71
CA PRO A 91 5.22 13.61 -12.20
C PRO A 91 5.27 12.90 -13.57
N TYR A 92 4.62 11.74 -13.70
CA TYR A 92 4.55 10.97 -14.93
C TYR A 92 3.18 11.07 -15.59
N LEU A 93 3.11 11.69 -16.78
CA LEU A 93 1.83 11.86 -17.50
C LEU A 93 1.30 10.52 -18.02
N SER A 94 0.03 10.23 -17.72
CA SER A 94 -0.70 9.04 -18.18
C SER A 94 -0.05 7.71 -17.80
N ALA A 95 0.78 7.68 -16.75
CA ALA A 95 1.49 6.47 -16.31
C ALA A 95 0.61 5.47 -15.57
N MET A 96 -0.53 5.90 -15.00
CA MET A 96 -1.50 5.02 -14.34
C MET A 96 -2.93 5.29 -14.82
N VAL A 97 -3.39 6.53 -14.71
CA VAL A 97 -4.70 6.97 -15.19
C VAL A 97 -4.49 7.86 -16.42
N PRO A 98 -5.06 7.53 -17.60
CA PRO A 98 -4.93 8.38 -18.78
C PRO A 98 -5.33 9.83 -18.53
N GLY A 99 -4.53 10.77 -19.02
CA GLY A 99 -4.77 12.21 -18.87
C GLY A 99 -4.37 12.82 -17.53
N LEU A 100 -3.98 12.01 -16.53
CA LEU A 100 -3.53 12.50 -15.22
C LEU A 100 -2.02 12.30 -15.02
N TRP A 101 -1.43 13.13 -14.18
CA TRP A 101 -0.04 13.04 -13.76
C TRP A 101 0.08 12.19 -12.50
N LEU A 102 0.93 11.16 -12.53
CA LEU A 102 1.20 10.31 -11.39
C LEU A 102 2.42 10.80 -10.62
N ASN A 103 2.29 10.92 -9.30
CA ASN A 103 3.42 10.91 -8.37
C ASN A 103 3.44 9.59 -7.62
N GLU A 104 4.64 9.02 -7.49
CA GLU A 104 4.85 7.70 -6.91
C GLU A 104 5.86 7.80 -5.75
N GLY A 105 5.33 7.82 -4.53
CA GLY A 105 6.12 7.64 -3.30
C GLY A 105 6.35 6.17 -3.01
N GLY A 106 7.27 5.86 -2.11
CA GLY A 106 7.34 4.50 -1.59
C GLY A 106 8.25 4.30 -0.39
N GLN A 107 8.01 3.17 0.28
CA GLN A 107 8.82 2.64 1.37
C GLN A 107 9.44 1.33 0.91
N SER A 108 10.78 1.31 0.79
CA SER A 108 11.54 0.17 0.23
C SER A 108 11.39 -1.13 1.03
N ALA A 109 11.14 -1.02 2.34
CA ALA A 109 10.89 -2.15 3.24
C ALA A 109 9.70 -1.82 4.14
N THR A 110 8.61 -2.56 3.99
CA THR A 110 7.40 -2.46 4.84
C THR A 110 7.08 -3.84 5.40
N GLY A 111 6.54 -4.75 4.59
CA GLY A 111 6.31 -6.13 5.00
C GLY A 111 7.61 -6.84 5.35
N SER A 112 8.66 -6.63 4.55
CA SER A 112 9.99 -7.20 4.83
C SER A 112 10.61 -6.67 6.12
N LEU A 113 10.34 -5.41 6.50
CA LEU A 113 10.80 -4.85 7.76
C LEU A 113 10.04 -5.47 8.94
N ILE A 114 8.72 -5.59 8.83
CA ILE A 114 7.88 -6.26 9.83
C ILE A 114 8.37 -7.70 10.03
N ASP A 115 8.55 -8.44 8.94
CA ASP A 115 9.06 -9.81 8.96
C ASP A 115 10.44 -9.88 9.61
N HIS A 116 11.36 -8.99 9.22
CA HIS A 116 12.72 -8.92 9.76
C HIS A 116 12.73 -8.69 11.28
N VAL A 117 11.95 -7.72 11.75
CA VAL A 117 11.84 -7.38 13.18
C VAL A 117 11.25 -8.54 13.97
N VAL A 118 10.17 -9.16 13.47
CA VAL A 118 9.48 -10.24 14.17
C VAL A 118 10.32 -11.51 14.19
N GLN A 119 10.85 -11.92 13.04
CA GLN A 119 11.63 -13.15 12.89
C GLN A 119 13.02 -13.04 13.54
N GLY A 120 13.57 -11.83 13.64
CA GLY A 120 14.86 -11.56 14.26
C GLY A 120 14.84 -11.53 15.79
N HIS A 121 13.66 -11.49 16.42
CA HIS A 121 13.55 -11.41 17.88
C HIS A 121 13.70 -12.78 18.56
N ALA A 122 14.35 -12.83 19.72
CA ALA A 122 14.61 -14.07 20.46
C ALA A 122 13.33 -14.84 20.88
N ALA A 123 12.21 -14.13 21.05
CA ALA A 123 10.91 -14.71 21.36
C ALA A 123 10.17 -15.31 20.14
N TYR A 124 10.73 -15.22 18.93
CA TYR A 124 10.09 -15.73 17.71
C TYR A 124 9.73 -17.22 17.77
N PRO A 125 10.58 -18.14 18.28
CA PRO A 125 10.21 -19.56 18.41
C PRO A 125 9.00 -19.78 19.33
N GLN A 126 8.90 -18.99 20.41
CA GLN A 126 7.75 -19.02 21.30
C GLN A 126 6.48 -18.55 20.58
N LEU A 127 6.57 -17.45 19.82
CA LEU A 127 5.46 -16.97 18.99
C LEU A 127 4.99 -18.03 18.00
N GLN A 128 5.91 -18.68 17.28
CA GLN A 128 5.57 -19.74 16.32
C GLN A 128 4.84 -20.90 17.00
N GLN A 129 5.34 -21.36 18.15
CA GLN A 129 4.71 -22.45 18.90
C GLN A 129 3.28 -22.07 19.33
N GLN A 130 3.09 -20.87 19.87
CA GLN A 130 1.78 -20.43 20.37
C GLN A 130 0.77 -20.19 19.24
N ALA A 131 1.21 -19.63 18.11
CA ALA A 131 0.37 -19.46 16.93
C ALA A 131 -0.05 -20.82 16.32
N GLN A 132 0.89 -21.78 16.25
CA GLN A 132 0.62 -23.14 15.76
C GLN A 132 -0.40 -23.88 16.63
N LEU A 133 -0.29 -23.77 17.96
CA LEU A 133 -1.24 -24.38 18.90
C LEU A 133 -2.67 -23.84 18.73
N ARG A 134 -2.82 -22.61 18.23
CA ARG A 134 -4.11 -21.95 17.98
C ARG A 134 -4.58 -22.05 16.53
N GLY A 135 -3.76 -22.62 15.64
CA GLY A 135 -4.07 -22.71 14.21
C GLY A 135 -4.16 -21.36 13.51
N GLU A 136 -3.43 -20.34 13.99
CA GLU A 136 -3.49 -18.97 13.48
C GLU A 136 -2.14 -18.50 12.91
N ASN A 137 -2.18 -17.44 12.10
CA ASN A 137 -0.96 -16.77 11.62
C ASN A 137 -0.30 -16.01 12.79
N ILE A 138 1.04 -16.03 12.85
CA ILE A 138 1.85 -15.30 13.84
C ILE A 138 1.46 -13.82 14.01
N TYR A 139 1.07 -13.12 12.94
CA TYR A 139 0.66 -11.71 13.04
C TYR A 139 -0.73 -11.56 13.67
N THR A 140 -1.63 -12.51 13.42
CA THR A 140 -2.94 -12.56 14.10
C THR A 140 -2.76 -12.84 15.59
N HIS A 141 -1.82 -13.72 15.93
CA HIS A 141 -1.44 -13.98 17.31
C HIS A 141 -0.88 -12.73 18.00
N LEU A 142 0.08 -12.03 17.36
CA LEU A 142 0.65 -10.78 17.90
C LEU A 142 -0.40 -9.70 18.10
N ASN A 143 -1.31 -9.52 17.15
CA ASN A 143 -2.41 -8.56 17.28
C ASN A 143 -3.31 -8.90 18.48
N THR A 144 -3.68 -10.18 18.63
CA THR A 144 -4.50 -10.63 19.77
C THR A 144 -3.76 -10.47 21.10
N HIS A 145 -2.45 -10.67 21.10
CA HIS A 145 -1.61 -10.47 22.28
C HIS A 145 -1.54 -8.99 22.67
N LEU A 146 -1.36 -8.09 21.71
CA LEU A 146 -1.43 -6.64 21.92
C LEU A 146 -2.79 -6.21 22.46
N ASP A 147 -3.89 -6.74 21.92
CA ASP A 147 -5.24 -6.47 22.43
C ASP A 147 -5.39 -6.92 23.90
N SER A 148 -4.82 -8.08 24.26
CA SER A 148 -4.79 -8.56 25.63
C SER A 148 -3.99 -7.63 26.56
N MET A 149 -2.83 -7.15 26.10
CA MET A 149 -2.01 -6.19 26.85
C MET A 149 -2.75 -4.87 27.05
N ALA A 150 -3.45 -4.36 26.04
CA ALA A 150 -4.20 -3.10 26.08
C ALA A 150 -5.37 -3.11 27.09
N ARG A 151 -6.06 -4.25 27.25
CA ARG A 151 -7.17 -4.42 28.21
C ARG A 151 -6.77 -4.18 29.68
N SER A 152 -5.49 -4.05 29.98
CA SER A 152 -4.98 -3.63 31.29
C SER A 152 -5.16 -2.13 31.60
N GLY A 153 -5.68 -1.34 30.65
CA GLY A 153 -6.15 0.04 30.90
C GLY A 153 -5.66 1.12 29.92
N SER A 154 -4.90 0.76 28.87
CA SER A 154 -4.38 1.69 27.87
C SER A 154 -4.93 1.38 26.47
N ALA A 155 -5.16 2.39 25.64
CA ALA A 155 -5.41 2.18 24.21
C ALA A 155 -4.23 1.41 23.58
N ALA A 156 -4.50 0.50 22.64
CA ALA A 156 -3.47 -0.33 22.03
C ALA A 156 -2.35 0.52 21.40
N ASP A 157 -2.68 1.67 20.83
CA ASP A 157 -1.70 2.60 20.23
C ASP A 157 -0.74 3.24 21.25
N LEU A 158 -1.10 3.27 22.52
CA LEU A 158 -0.28 3.82 23.60
C LEU A 158 0.63 2.77 24.24
N LEU A 159 0.48 1.50 23.88
CA LEU A 159 1.39 0.45 24.33
C LEU A 159 2.79 0.74 23.80
N GLY A 160 3.79 0.66 24.68
CA GLY A 160 5.18 0.88 24.29
C GLY A 160 5.48 2.33 23.91
N SER A 161 4.80 3.32 24.50
CA SER A 161 5.00 4.75 24.22
C SER A 161 6.44 5.27 24.41
N SER A 162 7.31 4.50 25.08
CA SER A 162 8.74 4.78 25.22
C SER A 162 9.62 4.10 24.18
N LEU A 163 9.04 3.34 23.25
CA LEU A 163 9.71 2.56 22.21
C LEU A 163 9.40 3.17 20.85
N HIS A 164 10.45 3.58 20.13
CA HIS A 164 10.32 4.21 18.82
C HIS A 164 11.24 3.55 17.81
N VAL A 165 10.78 3.46 16.56
CA VAL A 165 11.54 2.89 15.46
C VAL A 165 11.70 3.96 14.37
N TRP A 166 12.92 4.12 13.87
CA TRP A 166 13.19 4.77 12.59
C TRP A 166 13.24 3.68 11.50
N PRO A 167 12.33 3.68 10.51
CA PRO A 167 12.06 2.49 9.70
C PRO A 167 13.01 2.30 8.51
N ASP A 168 13.95 3.20 8.24
CA ASP A 168 14.82 3.16 7.05
C ASP A 168 15.95 2.12 7.15
N PHE A 169 15.63 0.86 7.48
CA PHE A 169 16.57 -0.26 7.53
C PHE A 169 17.18 -0.58 6.15
N HIS A 170 16.52 -0.15 5.07
CA HIS A 170 16.97 -0.31 3.69
C HIS A 170 17.05 1.05 2.96
N GLY A 171 17.47 2.10 3.66
CA GLY A 171 17.46 3.47 3.16
C GLY A 171 16.04 4.03 3.04
N ASN A 172 15.96 5.33 2.77
CA ASN A 172 14.70 6.02 2.53
C ASN A 172 14.49 6.28 1.04
N ARG A 173 13.43 5.70 0.47
CA ARG A 173 13.03 6.00 -0.91
C ARG A 173 12.29 7.33 -0.98
N SER A 174 11.30 7.55 -0.12
CA SER A 174 10.51 8.78 -0.08
C SER A 174 10.16 9.19 1.36
N PRO A 175 10.08 10.50 1.64
CA PRO A 175 10.40 11.62 0.75
C PRO A 175 11.87 12.08 0.83
N LEU A 176 12.72 11.44 1.63
CA LEU A 176 14.11 11.90 1.82
C LEU A 176 15.02 11.51 0.66
N ALA A 177 14.69 10.44 -0.07
CA ALA A 177 15.46 9.93 -1.21
C ALA A 177 16.95 9.73 -0.90
N ASP A 178 17.24 9.18 0.29
CA ASP A 178 18.58 8.87 0.75
C ASP A 178 18.72 7.35 1.00
N PRO A 179 19.36 6.63 0.07
CA PRO A 179 19.57 5.18 0.21
C PRO A 179 20.61 4.81 1.28
N SER A 180 21.36 5.79 1.81
CA SER A 180 22.39 5.55 2.82
C SER A 180 21.84 5.45 4.25
N LEU A 181 20.61 5.95 4.48
CA LEU A 181 19.96 5.91 5.79
C LEU A 181 19.85 4.49 6.36
N LYS A 182 19.85 4.42 7.68
CA LYS A 182 19.80 3.19 8.47
C LYS A 182 18.71 3.27 9.51
N GLY A 183 18.19 2.10 9.86
CA GLY A 183 17.19 1.94 10.91
C GLY A 183 17.74 2.26 12.29
N MET A 184 16.85 2.64 13.19
CA MET A 184 17.15 2.88 14.60
C MET A 184 16.00 2.39 15.47
N VAL A 185 16.32 1.87 16.66
CA VAL A 185 15.34 1.54 17.69
C VAL A 185 15.75 2.22 18.98
N VAL A 186 14.85 2.99 19.58
CA VAL A 186 15.08 3.75 20.83
C VAL A 186 14.10 3.25 21.87
N GLY A 187 14.56 3.07 23.12
CA GLY A 187 13.71 2.59 24.23
C GLY A 187 13.84 1.10 24.55
N LEU A 188 14.93 0.45 24.13
CA LEU A 188 15.19 -0.96 24.40
C LEU A 188 15.40 -1.24 25.90
N SER A 189 14.94 -2.41 26.33
CA SER A 189 15.24 -2.98 27.65
C SER A 189 16.04 -4.29 27.49
N LEU A 190 16.55 -4.84 28.59
CA LEU A 190 17.25 -6.15 28.60
C LEU A 190 16.28 -7.35 28.57
N ARG A 191 14.96 -7.11 28.50
CA ARG A 191 13.97 -8.18 28.42
C ARG A 191 13.79 -8.61 26.97
N HIS A 192 13.53 -9.90 26.80
CA HIS A 192 13.34 -10.52 25.48
C HIS A 192 12.10 -11.42 25.49
N THR A 193 11.00 -10.93 26.03
CA THR A 193 9.74 -11.68 26.17
C THR A 193 8.86 -11.54 24.93
N LEU A 194 7.76 -12.30 24.88
CA LEU A 194 6.74 -12.15 23.85
C LEU A 194 6.08 -10.75 23.89
N ASP A 195 5.93 -10.16 25.09
CA ASP A 195 5.43 -8.79 25.25
C ASP A 195 6.39 -7.79 24.59
N ASP A 196 7.70 -7.93 24.80
CA ASP A 196 8.70 -7.03 24.20
C ASP A 196 8.70 -7.16 22.66
N LEU A 197 8.54 -8.38 22.12
CA LEU A 197 8.36 -8.61 20.69
C LEU A 197 7.09 -7.91 20.17
N ALA A 198 5.97 -8.09 20.85
CA ALA A 198 4.70 -7.48 20.45
C ALA A 198 4.78 -5.94 20.43
N LEU A 199 5.43 -5.34 21.43
CA LEU A 199 5.67 -3.90 21.48
C LEU A 199 6.59 -3.42 20.34
N LEU A 200 7.67 -4.15 20.05
CA LEU A 200 8.58 -3.80 18.95
C LEU A 200 7.90 -3.94 17.59
N TYR A 201 7.06 -4.95 17.43
CA TYR A 201 6.21 -5.13 16.25
C TYR A 201 5.23 -3.95 16.08
N LEU A 202 4.54 -3.55 17.14
CA LEU A 202 3.64 -2.39 17.13
C LEU A 202 4.39 -1.10 16.78
N ALA A 203 5.52 -0.82 17.45
CA ALA A 203 6.33 0.36 17.19
C ALA A 203 6.86 0.39 15.73
N THR A 204 7.14 -0.77 15.15
CA THR A 204 7.53 -0.91 13.74
C THR A 204 6.38 -0.54 12.81
N ILE A 205 5.17 -1.01 13.07
CA ILE A 205 3.96 -0.64 12.29
C ILE A 205 3.70 0.87 12.41
N GLN A 206 3.79 1.43 13.61
CA GLN A 206 3.62 2.86 13.85
C GLN A 206 4.67 3.69 13.09
N ALA A 207 5.93 3.28 13.10
CA ALA A 207 6.99 3.94 12.35
C ALA A 207 6.73 3.93 10.83
N LEU A 208 6.24 2.81 10.29
CA LEU A 208 5.87 2.70 8.88
C LEU A 208 4.67 3.60 8.53
N ALA A 209 3.69 3.72 9.42
CA ALA A 209 2.55 4.60 9.25
C ALA A 209 2.94 6.10 9.34
N LEU A 210 3.83 6.46 10.26
CA LEU A 210 4.40 7.81 10.32
C LEU A 210 5.26 8.13 9.09
N GLY A 211 5.98 7.15 8.55
CA GLY A 211 6.65 7.30 7.25
C GLY A 211 5.68 7.53 6.10
N THR A 212 4.50 6.89 6.13
CA THR A 212 3.41 7.15 5.19
C THR A 212 2.86 8.57 5.34
N LEU A 213 2.64 9.04 6.58
CA LEU A 213 2.24 10.42 6.85
C LEU A 213 3.27 11.41 6.28
N HIS A 214 4.56 11.18 6.47
CA HIS A 214 5.62 12.05 5.96
C HIS A 214 5.63 12.14 4.42
N ILE A 215 5.41 11.02 3.72
CA ILE A 215 5.23 11.02 2.25
C ILE A 215 4.01 11.85 1.85
N LEU A 216 2.91 11.68 2.59
CA LEU A 216 1.64 12.34 2.32
C LEU A 216 1.72 13.86 2.56
N GLU A 217 2.41 14.30 3.62
CA GLU A 217 2.70 15.70 3.89
C GLU A 217 3.55 16.32 2.79
N ALA A 218 4.63 15.65 2.36
CA ALA A 218 5.44 16.11 1.23
C ALA A 218 4.63 16.26 -0.07
N MET A 219 3.71 15.32 -0.34
CA MET A 219 2.80 15.45 -1.49
C MET A 219 1.85 16.66 -1.33
N ARG A 220 1.28 16.87 -0.14
CA ARG A 220 0.37 17.99 0.15
C ARG A 220 1.03 19.35 -0.01
N GLU A 221 2.28 19.50 0.44
CA GLU A 221 3.05 20.75 0.32
C GLU A 221 3.20 21.22 -1.14
N THR A 222 3.14 20.30 -2.10
CA THR A 222 3.22 20.62 -3.53
C THR A 222 1.87 20.82 -4.23
N GLY A 223 0.77 20.59 -3.51
CA GLY A 223 -0.59 20.86 -3.97
C GLY A 223 -1.43 19.62 -4.33
N HIS A 224 -1.05 18.43 -3.87
CA HIS A 224 -2.00 17.31 -3.78
C HIS A 224 -3.03 17.57 -2.68
N ASP A 225 -4.30 17.23 -2.91
CA ASP A 225 -5.39 17.39 -1.95
C ASP A 225 -5.96 16.03 -1.53
N ILE A 226 -5.09 15.18 -0.99
CA ILE A 226 -5.45 13.82 -0.61
C ILE A 226 -6.25 13.87 0.71
N SER A 227 -7.43 13.24 0.71
CA SER A 227 -8.35 13.17 1.84
C SER A 227 -8.74 11.74 2.23
N THR A 228 -8.40 10.74 1.42
CA THR A 228 -8.71 9.31 1.69
C THR A 228 -7.65 8.39 1.10
N VAL A 229 -7.31 7.33 1.84
CA VAL A 229 -6.35 6.31 1.44
C VAL A 229 -7.10 5.06 0.97
N PHE A 230 -6.71 4.49 -0.16
CA PHE A 230 -7.23 3.22 -0.69
C PHE A 230 -6.12 2.19 -0.63
N MET A 231 -6.30 1.10 0.10
CA MET A 231 -5.23 0.16 0.40
C MET A 231 -5.51 -1.23 -0.18
N CYS A 232 -4.47 -1.87 -0.72
CA CYS A 232 -4.51 -3.27 -1.14
C CYS A 232 -3.18 -3.99 -0.84
N GLY A 233 -3.10 -5.26 -1.22
CA GLY A 233 -1.93 -6.11 -1.00
C GLY A 233 -1.97 -6.85 0.34
N GLY A 234 -0.95 -7.66 0.62
CA GLY A 234 -0.93 -8.59 1.75
C GLY A 234 -1.11 -7.92 3.12
N LEU A 235 -0.50 -6.74 3.32
CA LEU A 235 -0.58 -6.03 4.60
C LEU A 235 -1.97 -5.44 4.88
N SER A 236 -2.78 -5.21 3.84
CA SER A 236 -4.18 -4.74 4.01
C SER A 236 -5.07 -5.75 4.74
N LYS A 237 -4.66 -7.03 4.80
CA LYS A 237 -5.35 -8.09 5.56
C LYS A 237 -5.08 -8.00 7.07
N ASN A 238 -4.09 -7.21 7.48
CA ASN A 238 -3.75 -7.03 8.88
C ASN A 238 -4.48 -5.82 9.47
N ARG A 239 -5.50 -6.08 10.31
CA ARG A 239 -6.34 -5.04 10.92
C ARG A 239 -5.55 -4.00 11.72
N LEU A 240 -4.51 -4.42 12.46
CA LEU A 240 -3.67 -3.50 13.21
C LEU A 240 -2.93 -2.54 12.27
N PHE A 241 -2.33 -3.08 11.19
CA PHE A 241 -1.63 -2.26 10.19
C PHE A 241 -2.58 -1.22 9.57
N VAL A 242 -3.77 -1.63 9.15
CA VAL A 242 -4.78 -0.73 8.56
C VAL A 242 -5.20 0.35 9.54
N GLN A 243 -5.48 -0.03 10.80
CA GLN A 243 -5.94 0.92 11.81
C GLN A 243 -4.86 1.95 12.18
N VAL A 244 -3.60 1.51 12.34
CA VAL A 244 -2.49 2.41 12.67
C VAL A 244 -2.20 3.39 11.52
N GLN A 245 -2.37 2.96 10.26
CA GLN A 245 -2.29 3.86 9.10
C GLN A 245 -3.38 4.95 9.17
N ALA A 246 -4.64 4.57 9.45
CA ALA A 246 -5.72 5.53 9.61
C ALA A 246 -5.46 6.51 10.77
N ASN A 247 -4.99 6.00 11.90
CA ASN A 247 -4.69 6.79 13.10
C ASN A 247 -3.55 7.78 12.87
N ALA A 248 -2.45 7.32 12.27
CA ALA A 248 -1.28 8.17 12.01
C ALA A 248 -1.56 9.23 10.95
N THR A 249 -2.27 8.87 9.86
CA THR A 249 -2.57 9.82 8.78
C THR A 249 -3.75 10.75 9.10
N GLY A 250 -4.57 10.40 10.08
CA GLY A 250 -5.81 11.10 10.40
C GLY A 250 -6.86 10.99 9.29
N MET A 251 -6.78 9.95 8.45
CA MET A 251 -7.56 9.81 7.23
C MET A 251 -8.28 8.46 7.18
N PRO A 252 -9.48 8.39 6.60
CA PRO A 252 -10.12 7.10 6.33
C PRO A 252 -9.27 6.24 5.41
N VAL A 253 -9.20 4.95 5.73
CA VAL A 253 -8.58 3.91 4.89
C VAL A 253 -9.68 3.02 4.33
N VAL A 254 -9.75 2.93 3.01
CA VAL A 254 -10.71 2.10 2.26
C VAL A 254 -10.03 0.81 1.84
N LEU A 255 -10.67 -0.31 2.15
CA LEU A 255 -10.32 -1.63 1.66
C LEU A 255 -11.37 -2.06 0.63
N PRO A 256 -11.01 -2.35 -0.63
CA PRO A 256 -11.96 -2.80 -1.63
C PRO A 256 -12.45 -4.23 -1.35
N ASP A 257 -13.66 -4.55 -1.79
CA ASP A 257 -14.24 -5.91 -1.65
C ASP A 257 -13.40 -6.97 -2.37
N GLN A 258 -12.84 -6.61 -3.54
CA GLN A 258 -11.95 -7.48 -4.29
C GLN A 258 -10.50 -7.23 -3.86
N MET A 259 -9.90 -8.24 -3.25
CA MET A 259 -8.56 -8.17 -2.67
C MET A 259 -7.43 -8.27 -3.72
N GLU A 260 -7.72 -8.84 -4.89
CA GLU A 260 -6.74 -9.01 -5.98
C GLU A 260 -6.63 -7.77 -6.89
N ALA A 261 -6.25 -6.64 -6.30
CA ALA A 261 -6.26 -5.32 -6.95
C ALA A 261 -5.48 -5.26 -8.28
N VAL A 262 -4.33 -5.94 -8.39
CA VAL A 262 -3.51 -5.95 -9.62
C VAL A 262 -4.27 -6.62 -10.77
N LEU A 263 -4.97 -7.73 -10.47
CA LEU A 263 -5.79 -8.44 -11.46
C LEU A 263 -7.01 -7.61 -11.87
N VAL A 264 -7.65 -6.90 -10.92
CA VAL A 264 -8.73 -5.96 -11.22
C VAL A 264 -8.24 -4.85 -12.14
N GLY A 265 -7.10 -4.23 -11.83
CA GLY A 265 -6.51 -3.20 -12.67
C GLY A 265 -6.22 -3.69 -14.09
N ALA A 266 -5.64 -4.88 -14.23
CA ALA A 266 -5.41 -5.49 -15.54
C ALA A 266 -6.72 -5.77 -16.30
N ALA A 267 -7.77 -6.22 -15.62
CA ALA A 267 -9.08 -6.43 -16.21
C ALA A 267 -9.72 -5.11 -16.69
N VAL A 268 -9.56 -4.01 -15.94
CA VAL A 268 -9.99 -2.66 -16.36
C VAL A 268 -9.30 -2.23 -17.65
N LEU A 269 -7.99 -2.50 -17.80
CA LEU A 269 -7.28 -2.21 -19.06
C LEU A 269 -7.86 -3.00 -20.24
N GLY A 270 -8.13 -4.30 -20.05
CA GLY A 270 -8.75 -5.14 -21.08
C GLY A 270 -10.17 -4.68 -21.45
N ALA A 271 -10.96 -4.28 -20.45
CA ALA A 271 -12.32 -3.76 -20.64
C ALA A 271 -12.33 -2.41 -21.38
N CYS A 272 -11.36 -1.53 -21.13
CA CYS A 272 -11.19 -0.31 -21.90
C CYS A 272 -10.76 -0.61 -23.34
N ALA A 273 -9.81 -1.53 -23.52
CA ALA A 273 -9.30 -1.91 -24.84
C ALA A 273 -10.37 -2.56 -25.73
N SER A 274 -11.33 -3.27 -25.14
CA SER A 274 -12.47 -3.85 -25.86
C SER A 274 -13.47 -2.81 -26.36
N ARG A 275 -13.33 -1.54 -25.95
CA ARG A 275 -14.27 -0.43 -26.18
C ARG A 275 -15.65 -0.66 -25.57
N GLY A 276 -15.77 -1.60 -24.64
CA GLY A 276 -16.97 -1.76 -23.80
C GLY A 276 -17.16 -0.58 -22.84
N TYR A 277 -16.06 0.11 -22.51
CA TYR A 277 -16.04 1.34 -21.73
C TYR A 277 -15.34 2.44 -22.52
N GLY A 278 -15.88 3.66 -22.46
CA GLY A 278 -15.32 4.82 -23.19
C GLY A 278 -14.02 5.35 -22.59
N THR A 279 -13.79 5.11 -21.30
CA THR A 279 -12.63 5.58 -20.52
C THR A 279 -12.28 4.57 -19.44
N ILE A 280 -11.05 4.66 -18.92
CA ILE A 280 -10.60 3.94 -17.72
C ILE A 280 -11.21 4.53 -16.43
N GLN A 281 -11.49 5.84 -16.44
CA GLN A 281 -12.24 6.55 -15.40
C GLN A 281 -13.72 6.22 -15.51
#